data_AF-A0A545THZ1-F1
#
_entry.id   AF-A0A545THZ1-F1
#
_cell.length_a   1.000
_cell.length_b   1.000
_cell.length_c   1.000
_cell.angle_alpha   90.00
_cell.angle_beta   90.00
_cell.angle_gamma   90.00
#
_symmetry.space_group_name_H-M   'P 1'
#
loop_
_entity.id
_entity.type
_entity.pdbx_description
1 polymer ?
#
loop_
_entity_poly.entity_id
_entity_poly.type
_entity_poly.pdbx_seq_one_letter_code
_entity_poly.pdbx_strand_id
1 'polypeptide(L)'
;MQGRTLKKKHTSQFWVGKFDSSERFYNFVGEDPEYWSEENEGRNDFPLSKFIASQNQTWFDHDFIEAGFNQAETGVREKFKAYSYIEQWADRVEEKAKLLGMEDLNAFIMMGIDESPKQERHLQVSTPCSYKAEGIKLVYLGEFSYIHDYSWMKS
;
A
#
# COMPACT_ATOMS: atom_id res chain seq x y z
N MET A 1 -36.44 -0.89 15.36
CA MET A 1 -35.44 -0.08 14.63
C MET A 1 -34.08 -0.75 14.83
N GLN A 2 -33.54 -1.42 13.82
CA GLN A 2 -32.23 -2.05 13.91
C GLN A 2 -31.16 -0.96 13.86
N GLY A 3 -30.36 -0.85 14.93
CA GLY A 3 -29.24 0.08 14.98
C GLY A 3 -28.26 -0.26 13.87
N ARG A 4 -28.06 0.65 12.92
CA ARG A 4 -27.00 0.53 11.91
C ARG A 4 -25.67 0.33 12.64
N THR A 5 -25.03 -0.81 12.41
CA THR A 5 -23.64 -1.02 12.77
C THR A 5 -22.81 -0.01 11.98
N LEU A 6 -22.13 0.91 12.66
CA LEU A 6 -21.25 1.93 12.06
C LEU A 6 -19.85 1.38 11.74
N LYS A 7 -19.73 0.05 11.62
CA LYS A 7 -18.47 -0.61 11.33
C LYS A 7 -18.48 -1.03 9.87
N LYS A 8 -17.52 -0.55 9.09
CA LYS A 8 -17.32 -0.98 7.71
C LYS A 8 -16.05 -1.81 7.63
N LYS A 9 -16.13 -2.95 6.95
CA LYS A 9 -14.96 -3.73 6.59
C LYS A 9 -14.29 -3.08 5.38
N HIS A 10 -12.99 -2.88 5.47
CA HIS A 10 -12.12 -2.46 4.39
C HIS A 10 -11.12 -3.58 4.11
N THR A 11 -10.65 -3.65 2.88
CA THR A 11 -9.62 -4.59 2.46
C THR A 11 -8.54 -3.81 1.70
N SER A 12 -7.28 -4.14 1.93
CA SER A 12 -6.15 -3.53 1.22
C SER A 12 -5.15 -4.59 0.80
N GLN A 13 -4.47 -4.35 -0.31
CA GLN A 13 -3.30 -5.10 -0.75
C GLN A 13 -2.06 -4.57 -0.03
N PHE A 14 -1.17 -5.47 0.38
CA PHE A 14 0.04 -5.13 1.14
C PHE A 14 1.31 -5.58 0.46
N TRP A 15 2.30 -4.70 0.45
CA TRP A 15 3.69 -5.01 0.17
C TRP A 15 4.56 -4.55 1.33
N VAL A 16 5.66 -5.26 1.54
CA VAL A 16 6.76 -4.83 2.41
C VAL A 16 8.06 -4.86 1.66
N GLY A 17 8.99 -4.01 2.04
CA GLY A 17 10.26 -3.94 1.34
C GLY A 17 11.47 -3.57 2.16
N LYS A 18 12.60 -3.81 1.53
CA LYS A 18 13.92 -3.31 1.91
C LYS A 18 14.40 -2.39 0.80
N PHE A 19 14.68 -1.15 1.17
CA PHE A 19 15.24 -0.12 0.30
C PHE A 19 16.52 0.42 0.94
N ASP A 20 17.54 0.70 0.13
CA ASP A 20 18.82 1.19 0.66
C ASP A 20 18.75 2.61 1.23
N SER A 21 17.76 3.41 0.81
CA SER A 21 17.52 4.76 1.31
C SER A 21 16.06 5.18 1.24
N SER A 22 15.69 6.18 2.04
CA SER A 22 14.38 6.83 1.98
C SER A 22 14.13 7.49 0.62
N GLU A 23 15.15 8.16 0.07
CA GLU A 23 15.09 8.78 -1.26
C GLU A 23 14.72 7.75 -2.34
N ARG A 24 15.36 6.57 -2.32
CA ARG A 24 15.06 5.49 -3.27
C ARG A 24 13.61 5.01 -3.11
N PHE A 25 13.14 4.89 -1.87
CA PHE A 25 11.76 4.51 -1.60
C PHE A 25 10.76 5.54 -2.11
N TYR A 26 10.92 6.81 -1.75
CA TYR A 26 9.98 7.87 -2.15
C TYR A 26 10.01 8.13 -3.66
N ASN A 27 11.18 8.04 -4.30
CA ASN A 27 11.28 8.06 -5.78
C ASN A 27 10.69 6.82 -6.45
N PHE A 28 10.46 5.74 -5.71
CA PHE A 28 9.85 4.53 -6.24
C PHE A 28 8.33 4.58 -6.15
N VAL A 29 7.78 5.04 -5.02
CA VAL A 29 6.32 5.10 -4.81
C VAL A 29 5.67 6.38 -5.32
N GLY A 30 6.40 7.50 -5.31
CA GLY A 30 5.86 8.81 -5.69
C GLY A 30 5.58 8.93 -7.18
N GLU A 31 4.73 9.90 -7.54
CA GLU A 31 4.46 10.26 -8.93
C GLU A 31 5.73 10.63 -9.67
N ASP A 32 5.86 10.13 -10.89
CA ASP A 32 6.85 10.61 -11.84
C ASP A 32 6.42 12.02 -12.32
N PRO A 33 7.24 13.06 -12.09
CA PRO A 33 6.91 14.42 -12.52
C PRO A 33 6.62 14.54 -14.02
N GLU A 34 7.20 13.65 -14.83
CA GLU A 34 7.03 13.67 -16.29
C GLU A 34 5.70 13.05 -16.73
N TYR A 35 4.96 12.38 -15.84
CA TYR A 35 3.68 11.76 -16.17
C TYR A 35 2.65 12.78 -16.66
N TRP A 36 2.66 13.98 -16.08
CA TRP A 36 1.74 15.08 -16.42
C TRP A 36 2.33 16.08 -17.43
N SER A 37 3.48 15.77 -18.04
CA SER A 37 4.05 16.63 -19.08
C SER A 37 3.19 16.62 -20.35
N GLU A 38 3.28 17.68 -21.16
CA GLU A 38 2.56 17.76 -22.45
C GLU A 38 2.92 16.58 -23.38
N GLU A 39 4.14 16.05 -23.28
CA GLU A 39 4.60 14.90 -24.06
C GLU A 39 3.97 13.57 -23.61
N ASN A 40 3.56 13.48 -22.35
CA ASN A 40 3.02 12.26 -21.75
C ASN A 40 1.54 12.33 -21.40
N GLU A 41 0.91 13.49 -21.47
CA GLU A 41 -0.52 13.64 -21.19
C GLU A 41 -1.36 12.74 -22.11
N GLY A 42 -2.18 11.87 -21.50
CA GLY A 42 -3.04 10.92 -22.22
C GLY A 42 -2.33 9.69 -22.79
N ARG A 43 -1.02 9.53 -22.56
CA ARG A 43 -0.29 8.30 -22.91
C ARG A 43 -0.59 7.20 -21.91
N ASN A 44 -1.10 6.08 -22.40
CA ASN A 44 -1.38 4.90 -21.58
C ASN A 44 -0.17 3.99 -21.36
N ASP A 45 0.98 4.30 -21.97
CA ASP A 45 2.23 3.52 -21.92
C ASP A 45 3.29 4.11 -20.97
N PHE A 46 3.07 5.33 -20.44
CA PHE A 46 3.95 5.95 -19.45
C PHE A 46 3.36 5.72 -18.04
N PRO A 47 4.07 5.03 -17.12
CA PRO A 47 3.52 4.72 -15.81
C PRO A 47 3.62 5.89 -14.82
N LEU A 48 2.60 6.06 -13.98
CA LEU A 48 2.50 7.12 -12.96
C LEU A 48 3.64 7.08 -11.93
N SER A 49 4.16 5.89 -11.62
CA SER A 49 5.28 5.72 -10.70
C SER A 49 6.05 4.44 -11.03
N LYS A 50 7.27 4.33 -10.49
CA LYS A 50 8.06 3.09 -10.62
C LYS A 50 7.40 1.93 -9.90
N PHE A 51 6.65 2.21 -8.82
CA PHE A 51 5.84 1.21 -8.15
C PHE A 51 4.79 0.64 -9.10
N ILE A 52 3.92 1.45 -9.71
CA ILE A 52 2.87 0.91 -10.58
C ILE A 52 3.46 0.20 -11.82
N ALA A 53 4.56 0.74 -12.36
CA ALA A 53 5.32 0.09 -13.43
C ALA A 53 5.79 -1.31 -13.02
N SER A 54 6.29 -1.47 -11.78
CA SER A 54 6.73 -2.77 -11.25
C SER A 54 5.58 -3.77 -11.11
N GLN A 55 4.34 -3.31 -11.07
CA GLN A 55 3.12 -4.13 -11.03
C GLN A 55 2.51 -4.33 -12.43
N ASN A 56 3.27 -4.06 -13.51
CA ASN A 56 2.84 -4.14 -14.90
C ASN A 56 1.59 -3.30 -15.22
N GLN A 57 1.49 -2.13 -14.60
CA GLN A 57 0.39 -1.20 -14.80
C GLN A 57 0.94 0.22 -14.98
N THR A 58 0.12 1.11 -15.54
CA THR A 58 0.51 2.50 -15.77
C THR A 58 -0.19 3.50 -14.85
N TRP A 59 -1.30 3.12 -14.23
CA TRP A 59 -2.08 4.06 -13.44
C TRP A 59 -2.70 3.40 -12.20
N PHE A 60 -2.86 4.21 -11.16
CA PHE A 60 -3.69 3.97 -9.99
C PHE A 60 -4.13 5.31 -9.41
N ASP A 61 -5.19 5.29 -8.59
CA ASP A 61 -5.64 6.45 -7.84
C ASP A 61 -4.80 6.64 -6.56
N HIS A 62 -4.08 7.76 -6.47
CA HIS A 62 -3.20 8.08 -5.34
C HIS A 62 -3.95 8.22 -4.01
N ASP A 63 -5.27 8.44 -4.00
CA ASP A 63 -6.04 8.49 -2.75
C ASP A 63 -6.14 7.12 -2.06
N PHE A 64 -5.79 6.04 -2.76
CA PHE A 64 -5.83 4.68 -2.24
C PHE A 64 -4.50 4.15 -1.71
N ILE A 65 -3.39 4.88 -1.90
CA ILE A 65 -2.07 4.43 -1.43
C ILE A 65 -1.73 5.04 -0.07
N GLU A 66 -1.18 4.21 0.80
CA GLU A 66 -0.46 4.64 1.98
C GLU A 66 0.89 3.92 2.00
N ALA A 67 1.96 4.69 2.12
CA ALA A 67 3.32 4.16 1.98
C ALA A 67 4.25 4.80 3.01
N GLY A 68 5.16 4.01 3.56
CA GLY A 68 6.06 4.47 4.60
C GLY A 68 7.42 3.82 4.58
N PHE A 69 8.42 4.58 5.01
CA PHE A 69 9.80 4.15 5.17
C PHE A 69 10.31 4.50 6.57
N ASN A 70 10.93 3.52 7.24
CA ASN A 70 11.53 3.71 8.56
C ASN A 70 12.67 2.69 8.79
N GLN A 71 13.87 3.19 9.09
CA GLN A 71 15.06 2.38 9.36
C GLN A 71 15.26 2.02 10.84
N ALA A 72 14.33 2.39 11.74
CA ALA A 72 14.42 1.98 13.12
C ALA A 72 14.49 0.46 13.25
N GLU A 73 15.36 -0.06 14.11
CA GLU A 73 15.50 -1.49 14.41
C GLU A 73 14.46 -1.92 15.46
N THR A 74 13.19 -1.72 15.13
CA THR A 74 12.01 -2.07 15.94
C THR A 74 11.04 -2.95 15.15
N GLY A 75 10.01 -3.50 15.79
CA GLY A 75 8.96 -4.26 15.10
C GLY A 75 8.09 -3.39 14.19
N VAL A 76 7.34 -4.02 13.27
CA VAL A 76 6.51 -3.36 12.25
C VAL A 76 5.58 -2.30 12.86
N ARG A 77 4.93 -2.65 13.97
CA ARG A 77 3.99 -1.78 14.68
C ARG A 77 4.62 -0.46 15.12
N GLU A 78 5.82 -0.50 15.69
CA GLU A 78 6.49 0.72 16.18
C GLU A 78 7.05 1.55 15.03
N LYS A 79 7.58 0.91 13.97
CA LYS A 79 8.08 1.61 12.77
C LYS A 79 6.99 2.45 12.10
N PHE A 80 5.76 1.93 12.08
CA PHE A 80 4.66 2.48 11.27
C PHE A 80 3.43 2.88 12.11
N LYS A 81 3.61 3.21 13.39
CA LYS A 81 2.52 3.56 14.32
C LYS A 81 1.65 4.76 13.91
N ALA A 82 2.15 5.62 13.03
CA ALA A 82 1.43 6.79 12.55
C ALA A 82 0.46 6.47 11.38
N TYR A 83 0.52 5.26 10.82
CA TYR A 83 -0.22 4.88 9.63
C TYR A 83 -1.57 4.25 9.96
N SER A 84 -2.51 4.38 9.02
CA SER A 84 -3.91 4.05 9.22
C SER A 84 -4.11 2.59 9.59
N TYR A 85 -4.93 2.34 10.60
CA TYR A 85 -5.29 0.99 11.06
C TYR A 85 -4.10 0.08 11.45
N ILE A 86 -2.93 0.65 11.76
CA ILE A 86 -1.72 -0.11 12.14
C ILE A 86 -2.02 -1.19 13.17
N GLU A 87 -2.85 -0.87 14.16
CA GLU A 87 -3.28 -1.76 15.24
C GLU A 87 -3.96 -3.05 14.76
N GLN A 88 -4.51 -3.06 13.54
CA GLN A 88 -5.26 -4.17 12.97
C GLN A 88 -4.47 -5.01 11.95
N TRP A 89 -3.40 -4.47 11.35
CA TRP A 89 -2.65 -5.17 10.30
C TRP A 89 -1.18 -5.43 10.64
N ALA A 90 -0.56 -4.70 11.58
CA ALA A 90 0.88 -4.78 11.85
C ALA A 90 1.36 -6.20 12.14
N ASP A 91 0.70 -6.89 13.06
CA ASP A 91 1.11 -8.24 13.49
C ASP A 91 1.01 -9.25 12.35
N ARG A 92 0.01 -9.10 11.46
CA ARG A 92 -0.17 -9.97 10.28
C ARG A 92 0.89 -9.70 9.21
N VAL A 93 1.26 -8.43 9.02
CA VAL A 93 2.38 -8.04 8.16
C VAL A 93 3.66 -8.66 8.68
N GLU A 94 3.95 -8.53 9.97
CA GLU A 94 5.17 -9.02 10.60
C GLU A 94 5.28 -10.56 10.52
N GLU A 95 4.19 -11.27 10.83
CA GLU A 95 4.13 -12.73 10.70
C GLU A 95 4.41 -13.19 9.26
N LYS A 96 3.73 -12.60 8.26
CA LYS A 96 3.95 -12.97 6.85
C LYS A 96 5.34 -12.59 6.36
N ALA A 97 5.84 -11.41 6.74
CA ALA A 97 7.18 -10.98 6.37
C ALA A 97 8.24 -11.95 6.90
N LYS A 98 8.11 -12.38 8.16
CA LYS A 98 8.99 -13.38 8.76
C LYS A 98 8.96 -14.72 8.01
N LEU A 99 7.78 -15.22 7.66
CA LEU A 99 7.63 -16.46 6.87
C LEU A 99 8.31 -16.37 5.49
N LEU A 100 8.45 -15.16 4.95
CA LEU A 100 9.10 -14.88 3.66
C LEU A 100 10.56 -14.43 3.81
N GLY A 101 11.13 -14.50 5.02
CA GLY A 101 12.52 -14.09 5.30
C GLY A 101 12.75 -12.59 5.09
N MET A 102 11.78 -11.76 5.45
CA MET A 102 11.81 -10.29 5.38
C MET A 102 11.81 -9.66 6.78
N GLU A 103 12.74 -10.07 7.64
CA GLU A 103 12.81 -9.60 9.04
C GLU A 103 13.41 -8.18 9.17
N ASP A 104 14.21 -7.75 8.19
CA ASP A 104 14.92 -6.47 8.21
C ASP A 104 14.25 -5.38 7.35
N LEU A 105 12.94 -5.53 7.08
CA LEU A 105 12.16 -4.61 6.26
C LEU A 105 12.22 -3.18 6.81
N ASN A 106 12.24 -2.19 5.92
CA ASN A 106 12.22 -0.78 6.27
C ASN A 106 11.17 0.01 5.50
N ALA A 107 10.30 -0.68 4.75
CA ALA A 107 9.23 -0.05 3.99
C ALA A 107 7.95 -0.89 3.97
N PHE A 108 6.81 -0.22 3.84
CA PHE A 108 5.54 -0.84 3.48
C PHE A 108 4.79 -0.02 2.43
N ILE A 109 3.92 -0.69 1.69
CA ILE A 109 2.93 -0.09 0.79
C ILE A 109 1.59 -0.78 1.07
N MET A 110 0.57 0.01 1.33
CA MET A 110 -0.82 -0.42 1.47
C MET A 110 -1.65 0.24 0.36
N MET A 111 -2.39 -0.56 -0.39
CA MET A 111 -3.32 -0.08 -1.42
C MET A 111 -4.74 -0.49 -1.05
N GLY A 112 -5.61 0.49 -0.80
CA GLY A 112 -7.03 0.26 -0.53
C GLY A 112 -7.73 -0.39 -1.72
N ILE A 113 -8.67 -1.29 -1.42
CA ILE A 113 -9.62 -1.84 -2.38
C ILE A 113 -10.97 -1.18 -2.11
N ASP A 114 -11.55 -0.51 -3.11
CA ASP A 114 -12.92 -0.01 -2.96
C ASP A 114 -13.91 -1.17 -3.12
N GLU A 115 -14.56 -1.51 -2.01
CA GLU A 115 -15.60 -2.51 -1.93
C GLU A 115 -16.93 -1.78 -1.69
N SER A 116 -17.47 -1.18 -2.75
CA SER A 116 -18.79 -0.56 -2.70
C SER A 116 -19.88 -1.63 -2.89
N PRO A 117 -20.99 -1.63 -2.12
CA PRO A 117 -22.00 -2.70 -2.18
C PRO A 117 -22.68 -2.89 -3.54
N LYS A 118 -22.48 -1.94 -4.46
CA LYS A 118 -23.12 -1.90 -5.79
C LYS A 118 -22.10 -2.08 -6.92
N GLN A 119 -20.82 -2.24 -6.62
CA GLN A 119 -19.77 -2.37 -7.63
C GLN A 119 -18.94 -3.63 -7.39
N GLU A 120 -18.34 -4.13 -8.46
CA GLU A 120 -17.26 -5.09 -8.37
C GLU A 120 -16.09 -4.50 -7.58
N ARG A 121 -15.30 -5.36 -6.93
CA ARG A 121 -14.12 -4.94 -6.15
C ARG A 121 -13.21 -4.09 -7.04
N HIS A 122 -13.02 -2.82 -6.71
CA HIS A 122 -12.16 -1.95 -7.48
C HIS A 122 -10.73 -2.05 -6.96
N LEU A 123 -9.93 -2.85 -7.66
CA LEU A 123 -8.51 -3.06 -7.40
C LEU A 123 -7.71 -1.97 -8.13
N GLN A 124 -6.91 -1.22 -7.38
CA GLN A 124 -5.94 -0.31 -7.97
C GLN A 124 -4.75 -1.05 -8.59
N VAL A 125 -4.38 -2.22 -8.03
CA VAL A 125 -3.42 -3.14 -8.62
C VAL A 125 -4.09 -4.49 -8.88
N SER A 126 -4.36 -4.79 -10.14
CA SER A 126 -5.02 -6.00 -10.61
C SER A 126 -4.11 -7.23 -10.64
N THR A 127 -2.80 -7.05 -10.83
CA THR A 127 -1.81 -8.15 -10.88
C THR A 127 -0.67 -7.93 -9.88
N PRO A 128 -0.98 -7.89 -8.56
CA PRO A 128 0.01 -7.57 -7.55
C PRO A 128 1.13 -8.61 -7.53
N CYS A 129 2.38 -8.14 -7.52
CA CYS A 129 3.55 -8.99 -7.57
C CYS A 129 4.67 -8.49 -6.67
N SER A 130 5.60 -9.38 -6.36
CA SER A 130 6.87 -9.00 -5.72
C SER A 130 7.82 -8.44 -6.76
N TYR A 131 8.68 -7.50 -6.37
CA TYR A 131 9.63 -6.84 -7.25
C TYR A 131 11.03 -6.85 -6.65
N LYS A 132 12.05 -7.02 -7.49
CA LYS A 132 13.45 -6.98 -7.08
C LYS A 132 14.29 -6.25 -8.12
N ALA A 133 15.07 -5.30 -7.65
CA ALA A 133 16.07 -4.57 -8.42
C ALA A 133 17.26 -4.22 -7.53
N GLU A 134 18.27 -3.56 -8.08
CA GLU A 134 19.38 -3.05 -7.28
C GLU A 134 18.89 -2.07 -6.21
N GLY A 135 19.22 -2.37 -4.95
CA GLY A 135 18.79 -1.60 -3.77
C GLY A 135 17.29 -1.64 -3.45
N ILE A 136 16.53 -2.56 -4.08
CA ILE A 136 15.09 -2.74 -3.84
C ILE A 136 14.75 -4.23 -3.75
N LYS A 137 14.17 -4.63 -2.63
CA LYS A 137 13.44 -5.90 -2.50
C LYS A 137 12.04 -5.58 -1.98
N LEU A 138 11.01 -5.81 -2.79
CA LEU A 138 9.61 -5.60 -2.46
C LEU A 138 8.88 -6.94 -2.54
N VAL A 139 8.14 -7.30 -1.50
CA VAL A 139 7.43 -8.57 -1.39
C VAL A 139 5.95 -8.30 -1.19
N TYR A 140 5.13 -8.87 -2.08
CA TYR A 140 3.68 -8.83 -1.95
C TYR A 140 3.22 -9.83 -0.87
N LEU A 141 2.44 -9.35 0.10
CA LEU A 141 1.96 -10.14 1.24
C LEU A 141 0.53 -10.64 1.07
N GLY A 142 -0.20 -10.17 0.05
CA GLY A 142 -1.62 -10.48 -0.13
C GLY A 142 -2.53 -9.36 0.36
N GLU A 143 -3.80 -9.70 0.51
CA GLU A 143 -4.84 -8.79 0.98
C GLU A 143 -5.14 -8.99 2.47
N PHE A 144 -5.27 -7.90 3.22
CA PHE A 144 -5.74 -7.91 4.60
C PHE A 144 -6.99 -7.08 4.75
N SER A 145 -7.93 -7.60 5.54
CA SER A 145 -9.13 -6.86 5.91
C SER A 145 -9.06 -6.34 7.35
N TYR A 146 -9.63 -5.16 7.55
CA TYR A 146 -9.72 -4.47 8.84
C TYR A 146 -11.05 -3.71 8.92
N ILE A 147 -11.39 -3.23 10.12
CA ILE A 147 -12.67 -2.59 10.42
C ILE A 147 -12.44 -1.10 10.68
N HIS A 148 -13.11 -0.25 9.92
CA HIS A 148 -13.27 1.16 10.27
C HIS A 148 -14.52 1.33 11.13
N ASP A 149 -14.37 1.99 12.27
CA ASP A 149 -15.47 2.31 13.19
C ASP A 149 -15.85 3.79 13.05
N TYR A 150 -17.00 4.06 12.45
CA TYR A 150 -17.55 5.41 12.25
C TYR A 150 -18.31 5.93 13.49
N SER A 151 -18.17 5.32 14.66
CA SER A 151 -18.88 5.74 15.89
C SER A 151 -18.62 7.21 16.28
N TRP A 152 -17.48 7.77 15.90
CA TRP A 152 -17.14 9.18 16.09
C TRP A 152 -18.03 10.15 15.28
N MET A 153 -18.71 9.70 14.23
CA MET A 153 -19.63 10.55 13.44
C MET A 153 -20.99 10.80 14.14
N LYS A 154 -21.18 10.29 15.37
CA LYS A 154 -22.41 10.47 16.15
C LYS A 154 -22.34 11.61 17.18
N SER A 155 -21.22 12.32 17.30
CA SER A 155 -21.04 13.46 18.21
C SER A 155 -21.40 14.77 17.55
#